data_AF-A0A960X1W6-F1
#
_entry.id   AF-A0A960X1W6-F1
#
_cell.length_a   1.000
_cell.length_b   1.000
_cell.length_c   1.000
_cell.angle_alpha   90.00
_cell.angle_beta   90.00
_cell.angle_gamma   90.00
#
_symmetry.space_group_name_H-M   'P 1'
#
loop_
_entity.id
_entity.type
_entity.pdbx_description
1 polymer ?
#
loop_
_entity_poly.entity_id
_entity_poly.type
_entity_poly.pdbx_seq_one_letter_code
_entity_poly.pdbx_strand_id
1 'polypeptide(L)'
;MDENTTTFERHGTLEKALRLNLARSIYGTFAEIGAGQEVANWFFRAGGASGTVAKTMSAYDMTFSDEIYGKTRRYVSRERLMSMMDHEYTILLERLHAQRAPETTFFTLANTVRAKGFKDSGEECHGWLGLRFQMAPEAPPSDIVLHVRLMDDTNRDYSEALGILGVNLIFAAFYQRQSLPTFIAALMDRLNRWRVEIDLLDFDGPAFDAPEFEDRISALQLVQSGLTDAALFTSSGEICMPADYLYKRPVFVKRGSFDPITLLNLDMMERGRAAFQSDFAEAAADHVEVTEISMHNLLSSSGEVTHADFLARADVLQSLGHDVLISKYPEFHRLSGYLARYTKMP
;
A
#
# COMPACT_ATOMS: atom_id res chain seq x y z
N MET A 1 28.12 -31.30 -5.39
CA MET A 1 26.72 -30.84 -5.56
C MET A 1 26.69 -29.48 -4.94
N ASP A 2 26.94 -28.46 -5.75
CA ASP A 2 27.00 -27.08 -5.30
C ASP A 2 25.57 -26.58 -5.15
N GLU A 3 25.14 -26.38 -3.91
CA GLU A 3 23.94 -25.62 -3.57
C GLU A 3 24.22 -24.15 -3.90
N ASN A 4 23.73 -23.73 -5.05
CA ASN A 4 23.74 -22.35 -5.51
C ASN A 4 22.68 -21.58 -4.71
N THR A 5 22.97 -21.31 -3.43
CA THR A 5 22.17 -20.40 -2.61
C THR A 5 22.47 -18.99 -3.11
N THR A 6 21.59 -18.46 -3.95
CA THR A 6 21.59 -17.03 -4.30
C THR A 6 21.38 -16.23 -3.02
N THR A 7 22.48 -15.88 -2.34
CA THR A 7 22.47 -14.91 -1.24
C THR A 7 22.10 -13.57 -1.86
N PHE A 8 20.85 -13.16 -1.72
CA PHE A 8 20.44 -11.79 -1.98
C PHE A 8 21.29 -10.87 -1.09
N GLU A 9 22.17 -10.09 -1.71
CA GLU A 9 23.03 -9.13 -1.01
C GLU A 9 22.13 -8.05 -0.38
N ARG A 10 21.90 -8.16 0.93
CA ARG A 10 21.09 -7.19 1.69
C ARG A 10 21.91 -5.94 1.95
N HIS A 11 21.82 -4.98 1.04
CA HIS A 11 22.45 -3.67 1.19
C HIS A 11 21.86 -2.89 2.38
N GLY A 12 22.71 -2.21 3.14
CA GLY A 12 22.26 -1.25 4.13
C GLY A 12 21.52 -0.06 3.48
N THR A 13 20.64 0.61 4.21
CA THR A 13 19.87 1.78 3.69
C THR A 13 20.79 2.85 3.10
N LEU A 14 21.92 3.13 3.76
CA LEU A 14 22.91 4.10 3.28
C LEU A 14 23.59 3.64 1.98
N GLU A 15 23.86 2.34 1.84
CA GLU A 15 24.46 1.75 0.63
C GLU A 15 23.47 1.78 -0.55
N LYS A 16 22.19 1.49 -0.30
CA LYS A 16 21.12 1.64 -1.30
C LYS A 16 21.03 3.08 -1.79
N ALA A 17 20.98 4.04 -0.87
CA ALA A 17 20.94 5.46 -1.20
C ALA A 17 22.20 5.91 -1.97
N LEU A 18 23.40 5.47 -1.55
CA LEU A 18 24.65 5.77 -2.26
C LEU A 18 24.65 5.18 -3.67
N ARG A 19 24.21 3.93 -3.83
CA ARG A 19 24.13 3.27 -5.13
C ARG A 19 23.19 4.02 -6.08
N LEU A 20 22.04 4.47 -5.58
CA LEU A 20 21.12 5.33 -6.34
C LEU A 20 21.79 6.66 -6.71
N ASN A 21 22.45 7.34 -5.76
CA ASN A 21 23.20 8.58 -5.99
C ASN A 21 24.28 8.47 -7.08
N LEU A 22 24.94 7.31 -7.18
CA LEU A 22 25.99 7.06 -8.15
C LEU A 22 25.43 6.66 -9.53
N ALA A 23 24.17 6.23 -9.60
CA ALA A 23 23.48 5.91 -10.85
C ALA A 23 23.01 7.19 -11.53
N ARG A 24 23.90 7.80 -12.33
CA ARG A 24 23.67 9.11 -12.98
C ARG A 24 22.42 9.18 -13.87
N SER A 25 21.92 8.02 -14.33
CA SER A 25 20.69 7.93 -15.10
C SER A 25 19.43 8.10 -14.25
N ILE A 26 19.48 7.87 -12.93
CA ILE A 26 18.32 7.97 -12.05
C ILE A 26 18.28 9.35 -11.40
N TYR A 27 17.27 10.16 -11.73
CA TYR A 27 17.19 11.54 -11.26
C TYR A 27 15.76 11.96 -10.94
N GLY A 28 15.53 12.65 -9.83
CA GLY A 28 14.16 12.86 -9.40
C GLY A 28 13.93 13.83 -8.26
N THR A 29 12.67 13.94 -7.87
CA THR A 29 12.21 14.83 -6.82
C THR A 29 11.66 14.08 -5.61
N PHE A 30 11.72 14.75 -4.45
CA PHE A 30 11.17 14.28 -3.19
C PHE A 30 10.19 15.34 -2.66
N ALA A 31 8.93 14.97 -2.47
CA ALA A 31 7.90 15.83 -1.90
C ALA A 31 7.30 15.18 -0.66
N GLU A 32 7.73 15.63 0.52
CA GLU A 32 7.46 14.92 1.77
C GLU A 32 6.66 15.80 2.72
N ILE A 33 5.50 15.36 3.18
CA ILE A 33 4.63 16.11 4.11
C ILE A 33 4.38 15.30 5.37
N GLY A 34 4.49 15.97 6.52
CA GLY A 34 4.26 15.36 7.82
C GLY A 34 5.47 14.57 8.33
N ALA A 35 5.26 13.34 8.81
CA ALA A 35 6.33 12.53 9.40
C ALA A 35 7.36 12.00 8.37
N GLY A 36 7.10 12.19 7.08
CA GLY A 36 7.84 11.56 5.99
C GLY A 36 9.17 12.21 5.61
N GLN A 37 9.68 13.24 6.29
CA GLN A 37 10.81 14.10 5.85
C GLN A 37 12.23 13.47 5.91
N GLU A 38 12.34 12.14 5.90
CA GLU A 38 13.62 11.45 6.09
C GLU A 38 14.16 10.77 4.83
N VAL A 39 13.36 10.60 3.77
CA VAL A 39 13.85 9.88 2.58
C VAL A 39 14.95 10.69 1.91
N ALA A 40 14.70 11.96 1.59
CA ALA A 40 15.74 12.82 0.99
C ALA A 40 16.98 12.95 1.88
N ASN A 41 16.81 12.96 3.20
CA ASN A 41 17.91 13.01 4.18
C ASN A 41 18.87 11.82 4.03
N TRP A 42 18.38 10.61 3.76
CA TRP A 42 19.24 9.46 3.48
C TRP A 42 20.13 9.66 2.25
N PHE A 43 19.59 10.26 1.18
CA PHE A 43 20.37 10.55 -0.03
C PHE A 43 21.44 11.61 0.23
N PHE A 44 21.16 12.63 1.04
CA PHE A 44 22.17 13.62 1.43
C PHE A 44 23.29 13.00 2.28
N ARG A 45 22.93 12.18 3.27
CA ARG A 45 23.90 11.52 4.16
C ARG A 45 24.79 10.50 3.45
N ALA A 46 24.27 9.83 2.42
CA ALA A 46 25.03 8.89 1.61
C ALA A 46 26.15 9.56 0.79
N GLY A 47 25.98 10.84 0.44
CA GLY A 47 26.89 11.57 -0.44
C GLY A 47 26.63 11.29 -1.92
N GLY A 48 27.02 12.22 -2.79
CA GLY A 48 26.72 12.13 -4.24
C GLY A 48 25.29 12.54 -4.62
N ALA A 49 24.51 13.12 -3.69
CA ALA A 49 23.10 13.47 -3.89
C ALA A 49 22.84 14.38 -5.10
N SER A 50 23.80 15.22 -5.51
CA SER A 50 23.67 16.03 -6.73
C SER A 50 23.52 15.20 -8.01
N GLY A 51 23.89 13.92 -7.98
CA GLY A 51 23.70 12.95 -9.06
C GLY A 51 22.29 12.41 -9.20
N THR A 52 21.41 12.59 -8.21
CA THR A 52 20.06 11.99 -8.16
C THR A 52 18.96 12.94 -7.70
N VAL A 53 19.23 13.83 -6.74
CA VAL A 53 18.23 14.73 -6.16
C VAL A 53 18.16 16.02 -6.99
N ALA A 54 17.09 16.17 -7.77
CA ALA A 54 16.76 17.39 -8.52
C ALA A 54 16.17 18.47 -7.61
N LYS A 55 15.24 18.08 -6.75
CA LYS A 55 14.52 18.96 -5.82
C LYS A 55 14.01 18.13 -4.64
N THR A 56 14.10 18.69 -3.44
CA THR A 56 13.36 18.19 -2.27
C THR A 56 12.51 19.33 -1.72
N MET A 57 11.29 19.05 -1.27
CA MET A 57 10.42 20.04 -0.65
C MET A 57 9.46 19.46 0.38
N SER A 58 8.94 20.32 1.24
CA SER A 58 7.90 20.00 2.21
C SER A 58 6.94 21.18 2.38
N ALA A 59 5.65 20.94 2.16
CA ALA A 59 4.59 21.94 2.34
C ALA A 59 3.73 21.56 3.55
N TYR A 60 4.15 22.01 4.73
CA TYR A 60 3.50 21.65 6.01
C TYR A 60 2.23 22.45 6.29
N ASP A 61 2.19 23.72 5.86
CA ASP A 61 1.01 24.56 6.03
C ASP A 61 -0.07 24.17 5.01
N MET A 62 -1.32 24.06 5.47
CA MET A 62 -2.43 23.63 4.63
C MET A 62 -2.67 24.57 3.45
N THR A 63 -2.53 25.89 3.66
CA THR A 63 -2.73 26.88 2.59
C THR A 63 -1.61 26.79 1.57
N PHE A 64 -0.35 26.68 2.02
CA PHE A 64 0.77 26.46 1.09
C PHE A 64 0.61 25.14 0.32
N SER A 65 0.19 24.07 0.99
CA SER A 65 -0.07 22.78 0.34
C SER A 65 -1.20 22.89 -0.70
N ASP A 66 -2.27 23.62 -0.39
CA ASP A 66 -3.41 23.82 -1.29
C ASP A 66 -3.06 24.68 -2.51
N GLU A 67 -2.23 25.71 -2.35
CA GLU A 67 -1.79 26.56 -3.47
C GLU A 67 -0.85 25.81 -4.43
N ILE A 68 -0.11 24.80 -3.93
CA ILE A 68 0.80 23.99 -4.75
C ILE A 68 0.06 22.81 -5.39
N TYR A 69 -0.74 22.08 -4.60
CA TYR A 69 -1.31 20.77 -4.97
C TYR A 69 -2.83 20.78 -5.14
N GLY A 70 -3.49 21.93 -5.02
CA GLY A 70 -4.95 22.04 -5.04
C GLY A 70 -5.60 21.67 -3.71
N LYS A 71 -6.91 21.91 -3.58
CA LYS A 71 -7.67 21.55 -2.37
C LYS A 71 -8.07 20.07 -2.39
N THR A 72 -8.07 19.42 -1.22
CA THR A 72 -8.57 18.05 -1.03
C THR A 72 -9.50 18.01 0.19
N ARG A 73 -10.34 16.97 0.26
CA ARG A 73 -11.17 16.72 1.45
C ARG A 73 -10.34 16.27 2.65
N ARG A 74 -9.26 15.50 2.43
CA ARG A 74 -8.40 14.95 3.47
C ARG A 74 -6.94 15.05 3.06
N TYR A 75 -6.11 15.67 3.89
CA TYR A 75 -4.70 15.90 3.56
C TYR A 75 -3.84 14.64 3.64
N VAL A 76 -4.18 13.67 4.51
CA VAL A 76 -3.56 12.35 4.54
C VAL A 76 -4.48 11.40 3.77
N SER A 77 -4.33 11.37 2.44
CA SER A 77 -5.17 10.59 1.52
C SER A 77 -4.42 10.22 0.24
N ARG A 78 -4.92 9.19 -0.46
CA ARG A 78 -4.46 8.82 -1.80
C ARG A 78 -4.63 9.98 -2.80
N GLU A 79 -5.76 10.68 -2.75
CA GLU A 79 -6.03 11.84 -3.61
C GLU A 79 -4.95 12.92 -3.48
N ARG A 80 -4.57 13.26 -2.23
CA ARG A 80 -3.48 14.22 -1.98
C ARG A 80 -2.15 13.69 -2.53
N LEU A 81 -1.82 12.42 -2.25
CA LEU A 81 -0.58 11.80 -2.73
C LEU A 81 -0.48 11.86 -4.27
N MET A 82 -1.53 11.47 -4.99
CA MET A 82 -1.55 11.51 -6.45
C MET A 82 -1.35 12.93 -6.97
N SER A 83 -2.06 13.91 -6.39
CA SER A 83 -1.91 15.33 -6.76
C SER A 83 -0.48 15.84 -6.56
N MET A 84 0.20 15.38 -5.51
CA MET A 84 1.60 15.70 -5.26
C MET A 84 2.52 15.09 -6.32
N MET A 85 2.35 13.79 -6.63
CA MET A 85 3.16 13.11 -7.64
C MET A 85 2.96 13.74 -9.02
N ASP A 86 1.71 14.01 -9.42
CA ASP A 86 1.37 14.62 -10.70
C ASP A 86 2.04 15.99 -10.86
N HIS A 87 1.88 16.88 -9.86
CA HIS A 87 2.44 18.22 -9.89
C HIS A 87 3.97 18.21 -9.95
N GLU A 88 4.60 17.44 -9.06
CA GLU A 88 6.05 17.38 -8.91
C GLU A 88 6.74 16.74 -10.12
N TYR A 89 6.16 15.69 -10.67
CA TYR A 89 6.66 15.02 -11.86
C TYR A 89 6.51 15.91 -13.10
N THR A 90 5.39 16.61 -13.23
CA THR A 90 5.18 17.56 -14.35
C THR A 90 6.24 18.67 -14.33
N ILE A 91 6.47 19.30 -13.18
CA ILE A 91 7.49 20.35 -13.05
C ILE A 91 8.90 19.81 -13.32
N LEU A 92 9.20 18.59 -12.87
CA LEU A 92 10.47 17.94 -13.12
C LEU A 92 10.75 17.81 -14.63
N LEU A 93 9.76 17.30 -15.38
CA LEU A 93 9.87 17.17 -16.84
C LEU A 93 9.94 18.53 -17.53
N GLU A 94 9.06 19.48 -17.19
CA GLU A 94 9.07 20.83 -17.79
C GLU A 94 10.43 21.51 -17.70
N ARG A 95 11.15 21.31 -16.59
CA ARG A 95 12.44 21.98 -16.34
C ARG A 95 13.64 21.24 -16.89
N LEU A 96 13.64 19.90 -16.85
CA LEU A 96 14.84 19.11 -17.11
C LEU A 96 14.76 18.25 -18.37
N HIS A 97 13.58 18.06 -18.97
CA HIS A 97 13.41 17.19 -20.13
C HIS A 97 14.35 17.56 -21.27
N ALA A 98 14.37 18.84 -21.66
CA ALA A 98 15.19 19.31 -22.79
C ALA A 98 16.70 19.08 -22.62
N GLN A 99 17.20 18.96 -21.38
CA GLN A 99 18.63 18.84 -21.10
C GLN A 99 19.07 17.42 -20.74
N ARG A 100 18.20 16.62 -20.12
CA ARG A 100 18.57 15.33 -19.52
C ARG A 100 17.79 14.13 -20.04
N ALA A 101 16.67 14.33 -20.74
CA ALA A 101 15.75 13.25 -21.12
C ALA A 101 16.40 12.06 -21.84
N PRO A 102 17.37 12.22 -22.79
CA PRO A 102 17.89 11.09 -23.55
C PRO A 102 18.67 10.05 -22.72
N GLU A 103 19.21 10.44 -21.56
CA GLU A 103 20.09 9.59 -20.74
C GLU A 103 19.54 9.37 -19.31
N THR A 104 18.38 9.96 -19.00
CA THR A 104 17.83 10.00 -17.63
C THR A 104 16.47 9.32 -17.56
N THR A 105 16.31 8.45 -16.57
CA THR A 105 15.03 7.98 -16.05
C THR A 105 14.59 8.87 -14.90
N PHE A 106 13.52 9.63 -15.11
CA PHE A 106 12.99 10.52 -14.09
C PHE A 106 12.15 9.79 -13.05
N PHE A 107 12.19 10.25 -11.79
CA PHE A 107 11.27 9.81 -10.75
C PHE A 107 10.78 10.96 -9.87
N THR A 108 9.64 10.77 -9.22
CA THR A 108 9.09 11.62 -8.18
C THR A 108 8.60 10.73 -7.06
N LEU A 109 9.20 10.89 -5.88
CA LEU A 109 8.68 10.32 -4.66
C LEU A 109 7.84 11.36 -3.93
N ALA A 110 6.65 10.98 -3.51
CA ALA A 110 5.79 11.80 -2.67
C ALA A 110 5.36 11.02 -1.43
N ASN A 111 5.14 11.73 -0.32
CA ASN A 111 4.45 11.17 0.84
C ASN A 111 3.58 12.21 1.56
N THR A 112 2.47 11.73 2.13
CA THR A 112 1.64 12.49 3.07
C THR A 112 1.33 11.60 4.26
N VAL A 113 1.90 11.96 5.42
CA VAL A 113 1.88 11.10 6.60
C VAL A 113 1.45 11.88 7.83
N ARG A 114 0.50 11.33 8.58
CA ARG A 114 0.09 11.90 9.86
C ARG A 114 1.20 11.69 10.89
N ALA A 115 1.78 12.79 11.39
CA ALA A 115 2.65 12.74 12.56
C ALA A 115 1.81 12.73 13.85
N LYS A 116 2.33 12.12 14.92
CA LYS A 116 1.66 12.14 16.23
C LYS A 116 1.72 13.55 16.81
N GLY A 117 0.54 14.13 17.04
CA GLY A 117 0.40 15.41 17.71
C GLY A 117 0.73 15.31 19.21
N PHE A 118 1.16 16.42 19.82
CA PHE A 118 1.49 16.47 21.25
C PHE A 118 0.30 16.14 22.17
N LYS A 119 -0.93 16.36 21.69
CA LYS A 119 -2.18 16.08 22.41
C LYS A 119 -2.83 14.75 22.00
N ASP A 120 -2.22 14.00 21.10
CA ASP A 120 -2.81 12.77 20.59
C ASP A 120 -2.71 11.67 21.64
N SER A 121 -3.87 11.22 22.11
CA SER A 121 -4.00 10.07 23.00
C SER A 121 -4.69 8.93 22.25
N GLY A 122 -3.90 8.15 21.49
CA GLY A 122 -4.37 6.89 20.91
C GLY A 122 -4.84 6.93 19.44
N GLU A 123 -4.56 8.00 18.69
CA GLU A 123 -4.75 7.99 17.23
C GLU A 123 -3.59 7.29 16.53
N GLU A 124 -3.90 6.41 15.58
CA GLU A 124 -2.90 5.67 14.82
C GLU A 124 -2.13 6.60 13.86
N CYS A 125 -0.82 6.40 13.77
CA CYS A 125 0.01 7.07 12.78
C CYS A 125 -0.03 6.27 11.49
N HIS A 126 -0.42 6.91 10.40
CA HIS A 126 -0.56 6.28 9.09
C HIS A 126 -0.28 7.29 7.99
N GLY A 127 -0.06 6.79 6.77
CA GLY A 127 0.19 7.66 5.64
C GLY A 127 0.26 6.95 4.31
N TRP A 128 0.36 7.79 3.28
CA TRP A 128 0.47 7.38 1.89
C TRP A 128 1.86 7.73 1.39
N LEU A 129 2.52 6.78 0.73
CA LEU A 129 3.76 7.01 -0.01
C LEU A 129 3.53 6.59 -1.46
N GLY A 130 4.16 7.30 -2.37
CA GLY A 130 4.04 7.07 -3.79
C GLY A 130 5.35 7.29 -4.52
N LEU A 131 5.59 6.51 -5.56
CA LEU A 131 6.70 6.68 -6.46
C LEU A 131 6.19 6.62 -7.91
N ARG A 132 6.33 7.74 -8.61
CA ARG A 132 6.21 7.79 -10.07
C ARG A 132 7.59 7.72 -10.70
N PHE A 133 7.82 6.84 -11.67
CA PHE A 133 9.15 6.69 -12.26
C PHE A 133 9.14 6.15 -13.69
N GLN A 134 10.21 6.43 -14.44
CA GLN A 134 10.44 5.86 -15.77
C GLN A 134 11.37 4.64 -15.69
N MET A 135 11.06 3.61 -16.47
CA MET A 135 11.94 2.45 -16.61
C MET A 135 13.11 2.67 -17.57
N ALA A 136 12.86 3.46 -18.61
CA ALA A 136 13.83 3.83 -19.62
C ALA A 136 13.68 5.32 -19.92
N PRO A 137 14.74 5.99 -20.38
CA PRO A 137 14.64 7.35 -20.89
C PRO A 137 13.47 7.50 -21.85
N GLU A 138 12.70 8.57 -21.70
CA GLU A 138 11.52 8.91 -22.53
C GLU A 138 10.34 7.90 -22.49
N ALA A 139 10.42 6.83 -21.69
CA ALA A 139 9.31 5.92 -21.53
C ALA A 139 8.14 6.55 -20.73
N PRO A 140 6.89 6.11 -20.95
CA PRO A 140 5.79 6.46 -20.06
C PRO A 140 6.11 6.08 -18.61
N PRO A 141 5.70 6.90 -17.63
CA PRO A 141 5.95 6.61 -16.23
C PRO A 141 5.08 5.46 -15.74
N SER A 142 5.47 4.89 -14.61
CA SER A 142 4.68 3.94 -13.83
C SER A 142 4.65 4.39 -12.38
N ASP A 143 3.56 4.06 -11.71
CA ASP A 143 3.29 4.46 -10.34
C ASP A 143 3.30 3.26 -9.40
N ILE A 144 3.84 3.46 -8.21
CA ILE A 144 3.72 2.56 -7.08
C ILE A 144 3.11 3.37 -5.95
N VAL A 145 1.97 2.93 -5.44
CA VAL A 145 1.27 3.59 -4.34
C VAL A 145 1.15 2.61 -3.18
N LEU A 146 1.48 3.08 -1.99
CA LEU A 146 1.36 2.28 -0.77
C LEU A 146 0.76 3.08 0.37
N HIS A 147 -0.09 2.42 1.13
CA HIS A 147 -0.53 2.89 2.43
C HIS A 147 0.24 2.14 3.52
N VAL A 148 0.57 2.87 4.58
CA VAL A 148 1.26 2.31 5.73
C VAL A 148 0.65 2.74 7.04
N ARG A 149 0.72 1.84 8.02
CA ARG A 149 0.52 2.13 9.44
C ARG A 149 1.86 2.05 10.16
N LEU A 150 2.09 3.01 11.05
CA LEU A 150 3.35 3.19 11.77
C LEU A 150 3.10 2.83 13.22
N MET A 151 3.89 1.87 13.70
CA MET A 151 3.63 1.13 14.94
C MET A 151 4.65 1.42 16.05
N ASP A 152 5.70 2.20 15.74
CA ASP A 152 6.62 2.74 16.75
C ASP A 152 5.90 3.67 17.75
N ASP A 153 6.58 4.18 18.78
CA ASP A 153 5.93 5.02 19.81
C ASP A 153 6.21 6.53 19.65
N THR A 154 7.30 6.87 18.94
CA THR A 154 7.83 8.23 18.86
C THR A 154 7.92 8.75 17.43
N ASN A 155 7.77 10.07 17.27
CA ASN A 155 7.90 10.73 15.96
C ASN A 155 9.24 10.48 15.28
N ARG A 156 10.34 10.39 16.07
CA ARG A 156 11.66 10.10 15.53
C ARG A 156 11.72 8.71 14.90
N ASP A 157 11.15 7.72 15.58
CA ASP A 157 11.21 6.32 15.13
C ASP A 157 10.33 6.10 13.90
N TYR A 158 9.14 6.73 13.86
CA TYR A 158 8.29 6.78 12.66
C TYR A 158 9.02 7.39 11.47
N SER A 159 9.65 8.55 11.63
CA SER A 159 10.37 9.22 10.56
C SER A 159 11.54 8.38 10.06
N GLU A 160 12.30 7.74 10.97
CA GLU A 160 13.37 6.83 10.57
C GLU A 160 12.83 5.65 9.74
N ALA A 161 11.75 5.01 10.20
CA ALA A 161 11.15 3.86 9.53
C ALA A 161 10.63 4.23 8.13
N LEU A 162 9.96 5.38 8.00
CA LEU A 162 9.52 5.94 6.71
C LEU A 162 10.70 6.28 5.79
N GLY A 163 11.77 6.84 6.34
CA GLY A 163 12.99 7.14 5.58
C GLY A 163 13.60 5.87 5.00
N ILE A 164 13.70 4.80 5.80
CA ILE A 164 14.17 3.48 5.34
C ILE A 164 13.23 2.92 4.27
N LEU A 165 11.91 2.97 4.50
CA LEU A 165 10.91 2.47 3.57
C LEU A 165 10.97 3.21 2.22
N GLY A 166 11.08 4.54 2.22
CA GLY A 166 11.16 5.32 0.98
C GLY A 166 12.43 5.06 0.18
N VAL A 167 13.57 4.86 0.85
CA VAL A 167 14.80 4.41 0.16
C VAL A 167 14.61 3.01 -0.41
N ASN A 168 14.02 2.10 0.36
CA ASN A 168 13.72 0.75 -0.12
C ASN A 168 12.76 0.76 -1.31
N LEU A 169 11.74 1.63 -1.31
CA LEU A 169 10.78 1.79 -2.41
C LEU A 169 11.48 2.20 -3.71
N ILE A 170 12.29 3.26 -3.67
CA ILE A 170 13.05 3.70 -4.86
C ILE A 170 14.01 2.60 -5.31
N PHE A 171 14.73 2.00 -4.37
CA PHE A 171 15.69 0.94 -4.69
C PHE A 171 15.00 -0.28 -5.33
N ALA A 172 13.88 -0.72 -4.75
CA ALA A 172 13.11 -1.85 -5.24
C ALA A 172 12.55 -1.57 -6.64
N ALA A 173 12.04 -0.37 -6.87
CA ALA A 173 11.54 0.05 -8.17
C ALA A 173 12.62 0.00 -9.27
N PHE A 174 13.87 0.38 -8.97
CA PHE A 174 14.91 0.35 -10.00
C PHE A 174 15.66 -0.99 -10.11
N TYR A 175 15.77 -1.76 -9.03
CA TYR A 175 16.66 -2.93 -8.97
C TYR A 175 16.01 -4.25 -8.58
N GLN A 176 14.81 -4.27 -7.99
CA GLN A 176 14.22 -5.47 -7.38
C GLN A 176 12.74 -5.71 -7.76
N ARG A 177 12.38 -5.47 -9.03
CA ARG A 177 11.03 -5.73 -9.59
C ARG A 177 10.89 -7.06 -10.35
N GLN A 178 11.84 -8.00 -10.20
CA GLN A 178 11.81 -9.24 -11.00
C GLN A 178 10.63 -10.15 -10.67
N SER A 179 10.06 -10.02 -9.47
CA SER A 179 8.85 -10.69 -9.04
C SER A 179 8.24 -9.93 -7.86
N LEU A 180 6.93 -10.07 -7.67
CA LEU A 180 6.22 -9.42 -6.55
C LEU A 180 6.78 -9.83 -5.16
N PRO A 181 7.07 -11.11 -4.86
CA PRO A 181 7.67 -11.49 -3.57
C PRO A 181 9.05 -10.86 -3.33
N THR A 182 9.86 -10.74 -4.39
CA THR A 182 11.19 -10.10 -4.29
C THR A 182 11.05 -8.62 -4.00
N PHE A 183 10.12 -7.95 -4.69
CA PHE A 183 9.81 -6.54 -4.46
C PHE A 183 9.30 -6.27 -3.05
N ILE A 184 8.37 -7.08 -2.55
CA ILE A 184 7.82 -6.94 -1.20
C ILE A 184 8.90 -7.19 -0.13
N ALA A 185 9.75 -8.20 -0.32
CA ALA A 185 10.89 -8.44 0.58
C ALA A 185 11.86 -7.24 0.59
N ALA A 186 12.13 -6.64 -0.57
CA ALA A 186 12.96 -5.45 -0.72
C ALA A 186 12.43 -4.25 0.06
N LEU A 187 11.11 -4.01 0.02
CA LEU A 187 10.46 -2.92 0.75
C LEU A 187 10.72 -3.01 2.26
N MET A 188 10.73 -4.23 2.79
CA MET A 188 10.87 -4.50 4.22
C MET A 188 12.32 -4.69 4.69
N ASP A 189 13.32 -4.47 3.82
CA ASP A 189 14.73 -4.58 4.23
C ASP A 189 15.05 -3.63 5.38
N ARG A 190 15.57 -4.20 6.48
CA ARG A 190 15.85 -3.51 7.76
C ARG A 190 14.62 -2.90 8.45
N LEU A 191 13.43 -3.26 8.00
CA LEU A 191 12.18 -3.01 8.69
C LEU A 191 11.60 -4.32 9.19
N ASN A 192 10.59 -4.20 10.04
CA ASN A 192 9.78 -5.33 10.45
C ASN A 192 8.35 -4.86 10.67
N ARG A 193 7.44 -5.84 10.72
CA ARG A 193 6.00 -5.65 10.88
C ARG A 193 5.61 -4.83 12.12
N TRP A 194 6.45 -4.82 13.16
CA TRP A 194 6.19 -4.08 14.40
C TRP A 194 6.56 -2.61 14.33
N ARG A 195 7.27 -2.18 13.27
CA ARG A 195 7.56 -0.78 12.99
C ARG A 195 6.66 -0.21 11.90
N VAL A 196 6.51 -0.98 10.82
CA VAL A 196 5.75 -0.59 9.62
C VAL A 196 4.87 -1.75 9.17
N GLU A 197 3.59 -1.44 9.05
CA GLU A 197 2.57 -2.24 8.39
C GLU A 197 2.35 -1.66 6.99
N ILE A 198 2.49 -2.49 5.94
CA ILE A 198 2.08 -2.13 4.57
C ILE A 198 0.74 -2.83 4.35
N ASP A 199 -0.35 -2.07 4.43
CA ASP A 199 -1.73 -2.57 4.34
C ASP A 199 -2.38 -2.34 2.99
N LEU A 200 -1.75 -1.55 2.11
CA LEU A 200 -2.11 -1.43 0.71
C LEU A 200 -0.85 -1.29 -0.14
N LEU A 201 -0.83 -1.97 -1.27
CA LEU A 201 0.18 -1.84 -2.32
C LEU A 201 -0.53 -1.94 -3.67
N ASP A 202 -0.30 -0.94 -4.51
CA ASP A 202 -1.00 -0.70 -5.76
C ASP A 202 0.01 -0.27 -6.82
N PHE A 203 -0.16 -0.76 -8.04
CA PHE A 203 0.80 -0.62 -9.14
C PHE A 203 0.07 -0.18 -10.39
N ASP A 204 0.60 0.84 -11.08
CA ASP A 204 0.04 1.31 -12.35
C ASP A 204 1.14 1.57 -13.39
N GLY A 205 0.81 1.38 -14.66
CA GLY A 205 1.67 1.67 -15.80
C GLY A 205 2.58 0.52 -16.27
N PRO A 206 3.35 0.76 -17.37
CA PRO A 206 4.03 -0.28 -18.15
C PRO A 206 5.12 -1.06 -17.41
N ALA A 207 5.53 -0.61 -16.23
CA ALA A 207 6.42 -1.34 -15.35
C ALA A 207 5.83 -2.63 -14.78
N PHE A 208 4.50 -2.72 -14.72
CA PHE A 208 3.78 -3.70 -13.94
C PHE A 208 2.73 -4.45 -14.79
N ASP A 209 2.96 -4.53 -16.11
CA ASP A 209 2.08 -5.24 -17.05
C ASP A 209 2.00 -6.75 -16.79
N ALA A 210 2.94 -7.32 -16.02
CA ALA A 210 2.92 -8.74 -15.69
C ALA A 210 1.74 -9.05 -14.74
N PRO A 211 0.96 -10.11 -14.99
CA PRO A 211 -0.24 -10.43 -14.19
C PRO A 211 0.01 -10.59 -12.68
N GLU A 212 1.25 -10.90 -12.26
CA GLU A 212 1.58 -11.03 -10.84
C GLU A 212 1.47 -9.72 -10.05
N PHE A 213 1.51 -8.56 -10.71
CA PHE A 213 1.38 -7.25 -10.08
C PHE A 213 -0.06 -6.76 -9.98
N GLU A 214 -1.03 -7.58 -10.36
CA GLU A 214 -2.44 -7.27 -10.14
C GLU A 214 -2.71 -6.97 -8.65
N ASP A 215 -3.44 -5.89 -8.38
CA ASP A 215 -3.86 -5.43 -7.06
C ASP A 215 -4.27 -6.54 -6.09
N ARG A 216 -5.17 -7.42 -6.54
CA ARG A 216 -5.70 -8.51 -5.71
C ARG A 216 -4.63 -9.52 -5.32
N ILE A 217 -3.70 -9.80 -6.23
CA ILE A 217 -2.53 -10.65 -5.96
C ILE A 217 -1.57 -9.94 -5.02
N SER A 218 -1.30 -8.65 -5.24
CA SER A 218 -0.45 -7.82 -4.37
C SER A 218 -0.96 -7.83 -2.92
N ALA A 219 -2.26 -7.62 -2.72
CA ALA A 219 -2.89 -7.68 -1.42
C ALA A 219 -2.86 -9.09 -0.79
N LEU A 220 -3.10 -10.15 -1.56
CA LEU A 220 -2.94 -11.54 -1.09
C LEU A 220 -1.50 -11.80 -0.63
N GLN A 221 -0.50 -11.37 -1.40
CA GLN A 221 0.92 -11.55 -1.09
C GLN A 221 1.31 -10.80 0.19
N LEU A 222 0.76 -9.60 0.43
CA LEU A 222 0.98 -8.87 1.69
C LEU A 222 0.45 -9.65 2.90
N VAL A 223 -0.75 -10.24 2.80
CA VAL A 223 -1.35 -11.07 3.87
C VAL A 223 -0.53 -12.35 4.08
N GLN A 224 -0.16 -13.03 3.00
CA GLN A 224 0.70 -14.23 3.04
C GLN A 224 2.06 -13.96 3.69
N SER A 225 2.65 -12.80 3.39
CA SER A 225 3.95 -12.38 3.93
C SER A 225 3.85 -11.83 5.35
N GLY A 226 2.64 -11.79 5.94
CA GLY A 226 2.39 -11.26 7.28
C GLY A 226 2.61 -9.75 7.41
N LEU A 227 2.63 -9.03 6.28
CA LEU A 227 2.83 -7.58 6.21
C LEU A 227 1.56 -6.78 6.37
N THR A 228 0.40 -7.42 6.25
CA THR A 228 -0.91 -6.95 6.73
C THR A 228 -1.72 -8.11 7.28
N ASP A 229 -2.73 -7.79 8.09
CA ASP A 229 -3.59 -8.80 8.71
C ASP A 229 -4.76 -9.19 7.81
N ALA A 230 -5.25 -8.26 7.00
CA ALA A 230 -6.36 -8.46 6.09
C ALA A 230 -6.36 -7.39 4.99
N ALA A 231 -6.94 -7.71 3.83
CA ALA A 231 -7.15 -6.79 2.72
C ALA A 231 -8.59 -6.89 2.19
N LEU A 232 -9.20 -5.75 1.87
CA LEU A 232 -10.59 -5.63 1.48
C LEU A 232 -10.70 -5.16 0.03
N PHE A 233 -11.54 -5.83 -0.74
CA PHE A 233 -11.84 -5.53 -2.13
C PHE A 233 -13.33 -5.25 -2.26
N THR A 234 -13.67 -4.25 -3.07
CA THR A 234 -15.06 -3.98 -3.42
C THR A 234 -15.57 -5.04 -4.40
N SER A 235 -16.88 -5.07 -4.60
CA SER A 235 -17.54 -5.84 -5.67
C SER A 235 -17.04 -5.52 -7.09
N SER A 236 -16.38 -4.38 -7.31
CA SER A 236 -15.77 -4.04 -8.61
C SER A 236 -14.36 -4.57 -8.81
N GLY A 237 -13.72 -5.16 -7.78
CA GLY A 237 -12.32 -5.59 -7.85
C GLY A 237 -11.33 -4.62 -7.21
N GLU A 238 -11.74 -3.40 -6.88
CA GLU A 238 -10.84 -2.36 -6.38
C GLU A 238 -10.43 -2.62 -4.93
N ILE A 239 -9.14 -2.43 -4.62
CA ILE A 239 -8.67 -2.43 -3.24
C ILE A 239 -9.21 -1.19 -2.53
N CYS A 240 -9.71 -1.37 -1.31
CA CYS A 240 -10.14 -0.27 -0.47
C CYS A 240 -9.48 -0.30 0.90
N MET A 241 -9.26 0.90 1.45
CA MET A 241 -8.78 1.05 2.82
C MET A 241 -9.92 0.73 3.80
N PRO A 242 -9.78 -0.31 4.65
CA PRO A 242 -10.84 -0.67 5.60
C PRO A 242 -11.21 0.47 6.55
N ALA A 243 -10.22 1.30 6.93
CA ALA A 243 -10.42 2.47 7.77
C ALA A 243 -11.36 3.52 7.17
N ASP A 244 -11.41 3.62 5.83
CA ASP A 244 -12.31 4.54 5.14
C ASP A 244 -13.62 3.85 4.77
N TYR A 245 -13.54 2.61 4.29
CA TYR A 245 -14.69 1.89 3.74
C TYR A 245 -15.69 1.45 4.83
N LEU A 246 -15.20 1.06 6.00
CA LEU A 246 -16.00 0.58 7.13
C LEU A 246 -16.34 1.69 8.14
N TYR A 247 -15.82 2.91 7.95
CA TYR A 247 -15.92 3.99 8.93
C TYR A 247 -17.37 4.32 9.29
N LYS A 248 -17.73 4.12 10.57
CA LYS A 248 -19.08 4.37 11.12
C LYS A 248 -20.19 3.63 10.37
N ARG A 249 -19.89 2.49 9.76
CA ARG A 249 -20.87 1.64 9.10
C ARG A 249 -21.01 0.31 9.85
N PRO A 250 -22.24 -0.24 9.97
CA PRO A 250 -22.43 -1.60 10.46
C PRO A 250 -21.83 -2.59 9.46
N VAL A 251 -21.38 -3.75 9.94
CA VAL A 251 -20.65 -4.71 9.11
C VAL A 251 -21.23 -6.10 9.30
N PHE A 252 -21.86 -6.61 8.24
CA PHE A 252 -22.32 -7.99 8.16
C PHE A 252 -21.28 -8.82 7.40
N VAL A 253 -20.66 -9.80 8.08
CA VAL A 253 -19.61 -10.63 7.49
C VAL A 253 -20.03 -12.08 7.37
N LYS A 254 -19.92 -12.62 6.14
CA LYS A 254 -20.07 -14.05 5.88
C LYS A 254 -18.71 -14.67 5.58
N ARG A 255 -18.20 -15.48 6.52
CA ARG A 255 -17.03 -16.34 6.29
C ARG A 255 -17.39 -17.58 5.46
N GLY A 256 -16.52 -17.99 4.55
CA GLY A 256 -16.66 -19.22 3.77
C GLY A 256 -15.38 -19.62 3.03
N SER A 257 -15.32 -20.86 2.55
CA SER A 257 -14.30 -21.27 1.57
C SER A 257 -14.63 -20.75 0.17
N PHE A 258 -15.93 -20.67 -0.15
CA PHE A 258 -16.49 -20.24 -1.43
C PHE A 258 -15.88 -20.99 -2.63
N ASP A 259 -15.68 -22.30 -2.46
CA ASP A 259 -15.05 -23.19 -3.45
C ASP A 259 -15.99 -24.34 -3.88
N PRO A 260 -16.87 -24.10 -4.88
CA PRO A 260 -17.35 -22.80 -5.30
C PRO A 260 -18.40 -22.24 -4.31
N ILE A 261 -18.79 -20.97 -4.46
CA ILE A 261 -20.01 -20.48 -3.82
C ILE A 261 -21.24 -21.24 -4.36
N THR A 262 -22.15 -21.62 -3.45
CA THR A 262 -23.35 -22.41 -3.77
C THR A 262 -24.64 -21.65 -3.45
N LEU A 263 -25.78 -22.12 -3.97
CA LEU A 263 -27.10 -21.59 -3.61
C LEU A 263 -27.38 -21.65 -2.10
N LEU A 264 -26.80 -22.63 -1.39
CA LEU A 264 -26.89 -22.70 0.06
C LEU A 264 -26.19 -21.50 0.71
N ASN A 265 -25.02 -21.10 0.19
CA ASN A 265 -24.32 -19.92 0.71
C ASN A 265 -25.13 -18.64 0.49
N LEU A 266 -25.78 -18.51 -0.67
CA LEU A 266 -26.65 -17.37 -0.98
C LEU A 266 -27.86 -17.31 -0.04
N ASP A 267 -28.56 -18.43 0.17
CA ASP A 267 -29.69 -18.51 1.13
C ASP A 267 -29.23 -18.20 2.57
N MET A 268 -28.05 -18.67 2.97
CA MET A 268 -27.47 -18.33 4.28
C MET A 268 -27.18 -16.83 4.41
N MET A 269 -26.66 -16.17 3.37
CA MET A 269 -26.40 -14.72 3.39
C MET A 269 -27.72 -13.95 3.45
N GLU A 270 -28.72 -14.33 2.65
CA GLU A 270 -30.03 -13.70 2.67
C GLU A 270 -30.71 -13.80 4.05
N ARG A 271 -30.75 -15.00 4.63
CA ARG A 271 -31.31 -15.22 5.97
C ARG A 271 -30.50 -14.51 7.05
N GLY A 272 -29.18 -14.53 6.95
CA GLY A 272 -28.28 -13.86 7.88
C GLY A 272 -28.48 -12.34 7.87
N ARG A 273 -28.62 -11.75 6.68
CA ARG A 273 -28.94 -10.33 6.50
C ARG A 273 -30.30 -9.98 7.09
N ALA A 274 -31.32 -10.80 6.84
CA ALA A 274 -32.65 -10.60 7.43
C ALA A 274 -32.63 -10.67 8.97
N ALA A 275 -31.88 -11.62 9.54
CA ALA A 275 -31.69 -11.73 10.99
C ALA A 275 -30.93 -10.51 11.55
N PHE A 276 -29.83 -10.10 10.91
CA PHE A 276 -29.05 -8.92 11.31
C PHE A 276 -29.91 -7.64 11.30
N GLN A 277 -30.72 -7.45 10.26
CA GLN A 277 -31.69 -6.35 10.20
C GLN A 277 -32.76 -6.45 11.29
N SER A 278 -33.22 -7.65 11.63
CA SER A 278 -34.19 -7.86 12.72
C SER A 278 -33.60 -7.56 14.10
N ASP A 279 -32.35 -7.93 14.35
CA ASP A 279 -31.70 -7.81 15.66
C ASP A 279 -31.30 -6.36 15.96
N PHE A 280 -30.87 -5.62 14.94
CA PHE A 280 -30.31 -4.26 15.11
C PHE A 280 -31.19 -3.14 14.51
N ALA A 281 -32.26 -3.47 13.78
CA ALA A 281 -33.22 -2.53 13.21
C ALA A 281 -32.52 -1.37 12.45
N GLU A 282 -32.79 -0.12 12.82
CA GLU A 282 -32.18 1.07 12.21
C GLU A 282 -30.65 1.09 12.31
N ALA A 283 -30.06 0.45 13.34
CA ALA A 283 -28.61 0.38 13.49
C ALA A 283 -27.95 -0.58 12.48
N ALA A 284 -28.71 -1.40 11.76
CA ALA A 284 -28.23 -2.21 10.62
C ALA A 284 -28.50 -1.55 9.25
N ALA A 285 -29.06 -0.34 9.22
CA ALA A 285 -29.23 0.41 7.98
C ALA A 285 -27.86 0.67 7.33
N ASP A 286 -27.81 0.61 5.99
CA ASP A 286 -26.63 0.87 5.17
C ASP A 286 -25.37 0.04 5.53
N HIS A 287 -25.58 -1.14 6.13
CA HIS A 287 -24.49 -2.06 6.48
C HIS A 287 -23.66 -2.43 5.27
N VAL A 288 -22.36 -2.64 5.51
CA VAL A 288 -21.45 -3.25 4.56
C VAL A 288 -21.60 -4.76 4.66
N GLU A 289 -21.90 -5.40 3.54
CA GLU A 289 -21.87 -6.86 3.45
C GLU A 289 -20.53 -7.31 2.87
N VAL A 290 -19.80 -8.12 3.63
CA VAL A 290 -18.46 -8.58 3.28
C VAL A 290 -18.40 -10.11 3.32
N THR A 291 -17.92 -10.71 2.25
CA THR A 291 -17.60 -12.15 2.21
C THR A 291 -16.14 -12.35 2.59
N GLU A 292 -15.87 -13.13 3.64
CA GLU A 292 -14.51 -13.35 4.14
C GLU A 292 -13.97 -14.71 3.72
N ILE A 293 -12.79 -14.67 3.09
CA ILE A 293 -11.97 -15.84 2.76
C ILE A 293 -10.74 -15.81 3.66
N SER A 294 -10.68 -16.71 4.64
CA SER A 294 -9.48 -16.82 5.47
C SER A 294 -8.35 -17.51 4.71
N MET A 295 -7.10 -17.16 5.03
CA MET A 295 -5.90 -17.87 4.56
C MET A 295 -5.95 -19.36 4.88
N HIS A 296 -6.59 -19.73 6.00
CA HIS A 296 -6.78 -21.12 6.38
C HIS A 296 -7.74 -21.86 5.43
N ASN A 297 -8.81 -21.21 4.99
CA ASN A 297 -9.73 -21.78 4.00
C ASN A 297 -9.02 -22.01 2.66
N LEU A 298 -8.21 -21.05 2.21
CA LEU A 298 -7.43 -21.20 0.98
C LEU A 298 -6.45 -22.38 1.07
N LEU A 299 -5.74 -22.51 2.19
CA LEU A 299 -4.81 -23.63 2.43
C LEU A 299 -5.52 -24.99 2.48
N SER A 300 -6.74 -25.04 3.04
CA SER A 300 -7.46 -26.30 3.28
C SER A 300 -7.91 -27.04 2.01
N SER A 301 -8.08 -26.31 0.89
CA SER A 301 -8.60 -26.85 -0.38
C SER A 301 -7.54 -27.57 -1.20
N SER A 302 -6.30 -27.08 -1.21
CA SER A 302 -5.23 -27.54 -2.13
C SER A 302 -3.88 -27.80 -1.44
N GLY A 303 -3.75 -27.56 -0.14
CA GLY A 303 -2.47 -27.67 0.59
C GLY A 303 -1.51 -26.50 0.37
N GLU A 304 -1.65 -25.78 -0.75
CA GLU A 304 -0.95 -24.53 -1.07
C GLU A 304 -1.94 -23.46 -1.52
N VAL A 305 -1.73 -22.21 -1.10
CA VAL A 305 -2.52 -21.07 -1.59
C VAL A 305 -1.97 -20.63 -2.94
N THR A 306 -2.71 -20.92 -4.01
CA THR A 306 -2.35 -20.43 -5.35
C THR A 306 -3.08 -19.13 -5.66
N HIS A 307 -2.42 -18.21 -6.37
CA HIS A 307 -3.04 -16.94 -6.80
C HIS A 307 -4.29 -17.20 -7.66
N ALA A 308 -4.24 -18.22 -8.54
CA ALA A 308 -5.34 -18.56 -9.43
C ALA A 308 -6.60 -19.02 -8.68
N ASP A 309 -6.45 -19.85 -7.63
CA ASP A 309 -7.58 -20.30 -6.82
C ASP A 309 -8.23 -19.14 -6.06
N PHE A 310 -7.42 -18.25 -5.45
CA PHE A 310 -7.94 -17.06 -4.80
C PHE A 310 -8.69 -16.14 -5.77
N LEU A 311 -8.10 -15.83 -6.92
CA LEU A 311 -8.71 -14.97 -7.92
C LEU A 311 -10.03 -15.55 -8.44
N ALA A 312 -10.07 -16.85 -8.75
CA ALA A 312 -11.29 -17.50 -9.23
C ALA A 312 -12.44 -17.38 -8.22
N ARG A 313 -12.16 -17.53 -6.91
CA ARG A 313 -13.18 -17.35 -5.86
C ARG A 313 -13.62 -15.89 -5.74
N ALA A 314 -12.66 -14.97 -5.74
CA ALA A 314 -12.93 -13.54 -5.66
C ALA A 314 -13.76 -13.06 -6.86
N ASP A 315 -13.42 -13.48 -8.08
CA ASP A 315 -14.13 -13.13 -9.32
C ASP A 315 -15.60 -13.56 -9.28
N VAL A 316 -15.88 -14.77 -8.79
CA VAL A 316 -17.26 -15.26 -8.69
C VAL A 316 -18.05 -14.47 -7.64
N LEU A 317 -17.45 -14.17 -6.49
CA LEU A 317 -18.09 -13.36 -5.44
C LEU A 317 -18.39 -11.93 -5.93
N GLN A 318 -17.42 -11.32 -6.60
CA GLN A 318 -17.52 -9.95 -7.14
C GLN A 318 -18.53 -9.88 -8.29
N SER A 319 -18.59 -10.90 -9.15
CA SER A 319 -19.62 -11.02 -10.19
C SER A 319 -21.04 -11.15 -9.64
N LEU A 320 -21.19 -11.62 -8.40
CA LEU A 320 -22.45 -11.67 -7.66
C LEU A 320 -22.74 -10.39 -6.86
N GLY A 321 -21.84 -9.40 -6.91
CA GLY A 321 -22.00 -8.10 -6.25
C GLY A 321 -21.51 -8.07 -4.79
N HIS A 322 -20.74 -9.06 -4.35
CA HIS A 322 -20.22 -9.10 -2.98
C HIS A 322 -18.83 -8.48 -2.87
N ASP A 323 -18.62 -7.72 -1.79
CA ASP A 323 -17.28 -7.32 -1.37
C ASP A 323 -16.53 -8.52 -0.77
N VAL A 324 -15.21 -8.55 -0.94
CA VAL A 324 -14.36 -9.68 -0.54
C VAL A 324 -13.31 -9.20 0.45
N LEU A 325 -13.22 -9.86 1.60
CA LEU A 325 -12.15 -9.67 2.58
C LEU A 325 -11.29 -10.92 2.63
N ILE A 326 -10.00 -10.76 2.40
CA ILE A 326 -9.02 -11.81 2.71
C ILE A 326 -8.39 -11.53 4.06
N SER A 327 -8.31 -12.53 4.93
CA SER A 327 -7.74 -12.35 6.27
C SER A 327 -6.87 -13.51 6.72
N LYS A 328 -5.90 -13.23 7.59
CA LYS A 328 -5.07 -14.28 8.22
C LYS A 328 -5.73 -14.97 9.41
N TYR A 329 -6.95 -14.56 9.82
CA TYR A 329 -7.52 -14.95 11.10
C TYR A 329 -8.23 -16.31 11.05
N PRO A 330 -7.74 -17.35 11.77
CA PRO A 330 -8.43 -18.63 11.84
C PRO A 330 -9.75 -18.52 12.62
N GLU A 331 -9.75 -17.80 13.74
CA GLU A 331 -10.89 -17.71 14.64
C GLU A 331 -11.74 -16.44 14.42
N PHE A 332 -13.07 -16.58 14.48
CA PHE A 332 -14.02 -15.47 14.28
C PHE A 332 -13.81 -14.28 15.24
N HIS A 333 -13.45 -14.55 16.50
CA HIS A 333 -13.24 -13.48 17.49
C HIS A 333 -12.07 -12.55 17.12
N ARG A 334 -11.04 -13.07 16.42
CA ARG A 334 -9.92 -12.25 15.96
C ARG A 334 -10.30 -11.37 14.77
N LEU A 335 -11.11 -11.91 13.85
CA LEU A 335 -11.69 -11.13 12.76
C LEU A 335 -12.59 -10.01 13.29
N SER A 336 -13.45 -10.31 14.27
CA SER A 336 -14.26 -9.30 14.95
C SER A 336 -13.39 -8.22 15.60
N GLY A 337 -12.31 -8.61 16.30
CA GLY A 337 -11.34 -7.66 16.88
C GLY A 337 -10.63 -6.78 15.86
N TYR A 338 -10.41 -7.27 14.63
CA TYR A 338 -9.88 -6.47 13.52
C TYR A 338 -10.90 -5.45 13.02
N LEU A 339 -12.13 -5.88 12.74
CA LEU A 339 -13.20 -5.00 12.25
C LEU A 339 -13.55 -3.92 13.27
N ALA A 340 -13.53 -4.27 14.56
CA ALA A 340 -13.76 -3.35 15.68
C ALA A 340 -12.75 -2.18 15.75
N ARG A 341 -11.62 -2.25 15.04
CA ARG A 341 -10.69 -1.13 14.91
C ARG A 341 -11.27 -0.01 14.04
N TYR A 342 -12.10 -0.35 13.06
CA TYR A 342 -12.60 0.58 12.05
C TYR A 342 -14.04 1.04 12.29
N THR A 343 -14.83 0.22 12.99
CA THR A 343 -16.21 0.56 13.33
C THR A 343 -16.59 0.03 14.72
N LYS A 344 -17.44 0.79 15.41
CA LYS A 344 -18.11 0.37 16.66
C LYS A 344 -19.60 0.08 16.45
N MET A 345 -20.05 0.18 15.21
CA MET A 345 -21.40 -0.20 14.81
C MET A 345 -21.53 -1.73 14.86
N PRO A 346 -22.76 -2.27 14.87
CA PRO A 346 -23.02 -3.71 14.88
C PRO A 346 -22.29 -4.50 13.80
#